data_AF-A0A9P4XHB5-F1
#
_entry.id   AF-A0A9P4XHB5-F1
#
_cell.length_a   1.000
_cell.length_b   1.000
_cell.length_c   1.000
_cell.angle_alpha   90.00
_cell.angle_beta   90.00
_cell.angle_gamma   90.00
#
_symmetry.space_group_name_H-M   'P 1'
#
loop_
_entity.id
_entity.type
_entity.pdbx_description
1 polymer ?
#
loop_
_entity_poly.entity_id
_entity_poly.type
_entity_poly.pdbx_seq_one_letter_code
_entity_poly.pdbx_strand_id
1 'polypeptide(L)'
;MSEPTASAAKVQAAAFPDGTTDYVPLRSNAKYDPKKVHISDLPLTWGNWYKHINWLNAIFIVFIPLAGFVSAYWVPLHLSTAIFSVIYYFNTGMGITAGYHRLWAHSSYKATLPLRIYLAAVGAGAVEGSIRWWSRGHRSHHRYTDTDKDPYSVRKGLLYSHMGWMLFKQNPKRIGRCDISDLNEDSIVVWQHRNYLKCVIFMGLVFPTVFCGLMFDDWLGGFVYAGILRICFVQQATFCVNSLAHWLGDQPFDDRNSPRDHVITALVTLGEGYHNFHHEFPADYRNAIEWWQYDPTKWMIVLWKWTGLAYDLKQFRANEIEKGRVQQLQKKLDQKRATLDWGTPLEQLPVVDWDDFVADSKNGKALVAIAGVIHDVGDFIRDHPGGKALISSAIGKDATAIFNGGVYNHSNAAHNLLSTMRVGVLRGGCEVEIWKRAQFENKDVTYINDSAGQRIVRAGSQVTKVAQPIASADAA
;
A
#
# COMPACT_ATOMS: atom_id res chain seq x y z
N MET A 1 60.20 -34.51 -19.74
CA MET A 1 59.42 -33.39 -20.33
C MET A 1 57.99 -33.86 -20.45
N SER A 2 57.15 -33.48 -19.51
CA SER A 2 55.72 -33.80 -19.47
C SER A 2 54.95 -32.49 -19.62
N GLU A 3 54.18 -32.37 -20.70
CA GLU A 3 53.31 -31.22 -20.96
C GLU A 3 52.19 -31.12 -19.90
N PRO A 4 51.81 -29.91 -19.45
CA PRO A 4 50.69 -29.73 -18.54
C PRO A 4 49.37 -29.69 -19.32
N THR A 5 48.41 -30.50 -18.86
CA THR A 5 47.03 -30.53 -19.34
C THR A 5 46.35 -29.17 -19.16
N ALA A 6 45.79 -28.63 -20.24
CA ALA A 6 45.01 -27.41 -20.26
C ALA A 6 43.76 -27.52 -19.36
N SER A 7 43.69 -26.63 -18.36
CA SER A 7 42.51 -26.40 -17.52
C SER A 7 41.35 -25.92 -18.40
N ALA A 8 40.21 -26.61 -18.32
CA ALA A 8 38.97 -26.19 -18.97
C ALA A 8 38.53 -24.84 -18.39
N ALA A 9 38.68 -23.78 -19.17
CA ALA A 9 38.21 -22.45 -18.81
C ALA A 9 36.69 -22.47 -18.54
N LYS A 10 36.28 -22.16 -17.31
CA LYS A 10 34.87 -21.89 -16.98
C LYS A 10 34.41 -20.71 -17.83
N VAL A 11 33.49 -20.96 -18.76
CA VAL A 11 32.81 -19.90 -19.52
C VAL A 11 32.01 -19.06 -18.53
N GLN A 12 32.52 -17.87 -18.21
CA GLN A 12 31.83 -16.88 -17.40
C GLN A 12 30.76 -16.21 -18.27
N ALA A 13 29.49 -16.34 -17.89
CA ALA A 13 28.41 -15.64 -18.60
C ALA A 13 28.61 -14.12 -18.45
N ALA A 14 28.42 -13.37 -19.53
CA ALA A 14 28.45 -11.91 -19.49
C ALA A 14 27.40 -11.39 -18.50
N ALA A 15 27.81 -10.47 -17.62
CA ALA A 15 26.95 -9.83 -16.63
C ALA A 15 25.79 -9.07 -17.31
N PHE A 16 24.60 -9.15 -16.73
CA PHE A 16 23.48 -8.32 -17.16
C PHE A 16 23.73 -6.85 -16.74
N PRO A 17 23.07 -5.86 -17.39
CA PRO A 17 23.22 -4.44 -17.05
C PRO A 17 22.86 -4.07 -15.60
N ASP A 18 22.24 -4.99 -14.85
CA ASP A 18 21.90 -4.85 -13.43
C ASP A 18 22.97 -5.40 -12.47
N GLY A 19 24.13 -5.81 -12.99
CA GLY A 19 25.26 -6.29 -12.20
C GLY A 19 25.13 -7.73 -11.68
N THR A 20 24.08 -8.47 -12.05
CA THR A 20 23.89 -9.85 -11.58
C THR A 20 24.61 -10.88 -12.46
N THR A 21 25.36 -11.80 -11.83
CA THR A 21 26.12 -12.89 -12.49
C THR A 21 25.48 -14.27 -12.37
N ASP A 22 24.31 -14.38 -11.72
CA ASP A 22 23.93 -15.63 -11.05
C ASP A 22 22.95 -16.50 -11.85
N TYR A 23 23.14 -16.57 -13.18
CA TYR A 23 22.38 -17.49 -14.01
C TYR A 23 23.25 -18.66 -14.48
N VAL A 24 23.28 -19.72 -13.68
CA VAL A 24 23.47 -21.07 -14.21
C VAL A 24 22.10 -21.73 -14.25
N PRO A 25 21.49 -21.94 -15.44
CA PRO A 25 20.26 -22.69 -15.53
C PRO A 25 20.47 -24.09 -14.97
N LEU A 26 19.72 -24.47 -13.92
CA LEU A 26 19.75 -25.81 -13.33
C LEU A 26 19.38 -26.93 -14.32
N ARG A 27 18.92 -26.58 -15.53
CA ARG A 27 18.81 -27.48 -16.68
C ARG A 27 19.17 -26.71 -17.95
N SER A 28 20.31 -27.04 -18.58
CA SER A 28 20.58 -26.64 -19.96
C SER A 28 19.59 -27.36 -20.87
N ASN A 29 18.45 -26.72 -21.16
CA ASN A 29 17.48 -27.32 -22.06
C ASN A 29 17.98 -27.08 -23.49
N ALA A 30 18.40 -28.13 -24.19
CA ALA A 30 18.90 -28.07 -25.58
C ALA A 30 17.89 -27.46 -26.59
N LYS A 31 16.66 -27.15 -26.15
CA LYS A 31 15.58 -26.51 -26.92
C LYS A 31 15.42 -25.00 -26.67
N TYR A 32 16.24 -24.38 -25.82
CA TYR A 32 16.14 -22.94 -25.56
C TYR A 32 16.83 -22.14 -26.68
N ASP A 33 16.03 -21.65 -27.62
CA ASP A 33 16.47 -20.68 -28.61
C ASP A 33 16.31 -19.25 -28.03
N PRO A 34 17.41 -18.53 -27.71
CA PRO A 34 17.35 -17.20 -27.14
C PRO A 34 16.75 -16.15 -28.09
N LYS A 35 16.73 -16.41 -29.41
CA LYS A 35 16.21 -15.50 -30.45
C LYS A 35 14.72 -15.68 -30.70
N LYS A 36 14.11 -16.79 -30.26
CA LYS A 36 12.68 -17.03 -30.41
C LYS A 36 11.88 -16.06 -29.54
N VAL A 37 11.03 -15.25 -30.18
CA VAL A 37 10.10 -14.35 -29.50
C VAL A 37 9.16 -15.17 -28.62
N HIS A 38 8.98 -14.74 -27.36
CA HIS A 38 8.10 -15.44 -26.43
C HIS A 38 6.64 -15.23 -26.84
N ILE A 39 5.77 -16.23 -26.65
CA ILE A 39 4.36 -16.14 -27.09
C ILE A 39 3.64 -14.93 -26.49
N SER A 40 3.96 -14.55 -25.26
CA SER A 40 3.38 -13.37 -24.60
C SER A 40 3.75 -12.03 -25.22
N ASP A 41 4.77 -12.00 -26.08
CA ASP A 41 5.20 -10.79 -26.79
C ASP A 41 4.54 -10.67 -28.18
N LEU A 42 3.76 -11.68 -28.59
CA LEU A 42 2.97 -11.67 -29.81
C LEU A 42 1.53 -11.19 -29.52
N PRO A 43 0.86 -10.53 -30.48
CA PRO A 43 -0.54 -10.18 -30.31
C PRO A 43 -1.42 -11.43 -30.18
N LEU A 44 -2.43 -11.35 -29.31
CA LEU A 44 -3.43 -12.40 -29.17
C LEU A 44 -4.33 -12.41 -30.43
N THR A 45 -4.47 -13.58 -31.04
CA THR A 45 -5.30 -13.81 -32.22
C THR A 45 -6.11 -15.10 -32.05
N TRP A 46 -7.17 -15.27 -32.82
CA TRP A 46 -7.95 -16.50 -32.87
C TRP A 46 -7.11 -17.75 -33.23
N GLY A 47 -6.01 -17.58 -33.97
CA GLY A 47 -5.12 -18.68 -34.35
C GLY A 47 -4.05 -19.04 -33.30
N ASN A 48 -3.83 -18.22 -32.27
CA ASN A 48 -2.75 -18.45 -31.29
C ASN A 48 -3.18 -18.37 -29.82
N TRP A 49 -4.41 -17.96 -29.49
CA TRP A 49 -4.85 -17.75 -28.09
C TRP A 49 -4.51 -18.92 -27.15
N TYR A 50 -4.73 -20.16 -27.60
CA TYR A 50 -4.45 -21.37 -26.83
C TYR A 50 -2.96 -21.56 -26.49
N LYS A 51 -2.05 -20.94 -27.26
CA LYS A 51 -0.61 -20.95 -26.99
C LYS A 51 -0.23 -20.01 -25.85
N HIS A 52 -1.00 -18.92 -25.66
CA HIS A 52 -0.83 -17.98 -24.55
C HIS A 52 -1.26 -18.58 -23.21
N ILE A 53 -2.15 -19.58 -23.22
CA ILE A 53 -2.63 -20.21 -21.99
C ILE A 53 -1.58 -21.14 -21.39
N ASN A 54 -1.39 -21.03 -20.08
CA ASN A 54 -0.72 -22.01 -19.26
C ASN A 54 -1.72 -23.10 -18.86
N TRP A 55 -1.86 -24.12 -19.72
CA TRP A 55 -2.84 -25.19 -19.54
C TRP A 55 -2.67 -25.97 -18.24
N LEU A 56 -1.44 -26.11 -17.74
CA LEU A 56 -1.20 -26.77 -16.45
C LEU A 56 -1.89 -26.00 -15.32
N ASN A 57 -1.66 -24.68 -15.25
CA ASN A 57 -2.29 -23.82 -14.26
C ASN A 57 -3.80 -23.74 -14.46
N ALA A 58 -4.28 -23.70 -15.72
CA ALA A 58 -5.71 -23.70 -16.03
C ALA A 58 -6.41 -24.97 -15.51
N ILE A 59 -5.78 -26.14 -15.61
CA ILE A 59 -6.31 -27.39 -15.05
C ILE A 59 -6.50 -27.27 -13.52
N PHE A 60 -5.48 -26.81 -12.81
CA PHE A 60 -5.52 -26.75 -11.35
C PHE A 60 -6.39 -25.61 -10.79
N ILE A 61 -6.44 -24.46 -11.45
CA ILE A 61 -7.12 -23.26 -10.94
C ILE A 61 -8.57 -23.15 -11.45
N VAL A 62 -8.88 -23.75 -12.61
CA VAL A 62 -10.21 -23.61 -13.24
C VAL A 62 -10.91 -24.95 -13.34
N PHE A 63 -10.32 -25.93 -14.05
CA PHE A 63 -11.05 -27.15 -14.40
C PHE A 63 -11.25 -28.10 -13.21
N ILE A 64 -10.26 -28.28 -12.34
CA ILE A 64 -10.40 -29.11 -11.14
C ILE A 64 -11.43 -28.51 -10.16
N PRO A 65 -11.39 -27.21 -9.81
CA PRO A 65 -12.44 -26.58 -9.01
C PRO A 65 -13.83 -26.71 -9.64
N LEU A 66 -13.96 -26.49 -10.95
CA LEU A 66 -15.23 -26.65 -11.67
C LEU A 66 -15.75 -28.09 -11.55
N ALA A 67 -14.88 -29.09 -11.71
CA ALA A 67 -15.23 -30.48 -11.49
C ALA A 67 -15.69 -30.72 -10.04
N GLY A 68 -15.02 -30.12 -9.04
CA GLY A 68 -15.45 -30.18 -7.65
C GLY A 68 -16.84 -29.59 -7.40
N PHE A 69 -17.16 -28.44 -7.99
CA PHE A 69 -18.49 -27.82 -7.89
C PHE A 69 -19.56 -28.68 -8.54
N VAL A 70 -19.24 -29.27 -9.70
CA VAL A 70 -20.13 -30.23 -10.38
C VAL A 70 -20.31 -31.49 -9.53
N SER A 71 -19.25 -32.04 -8.96
CA SER A 71 -19.31 -33.21 -8.06
C SER A 71 -20.14 -32.95 -6.79
N ALA A 72 -20.12 -31.72 -6.26
CA ALA A 72 -20.90 -31.34 -5.07
C ALA A 72 -22.42 -31.43 -5.29
N TYR A 73 -22.91 -31.57 -6.52
CA TYR A 73 -24.32 -31.86 -6.79
C TYR A 73 -24.71 -33.29 -6.37
N TRP A 74 -23.80 -34.28 -6.49
CA TRP A 74 -24.07 -35.69 -6.16
C TRP A 74 -23.45 -36.16 -4.85
N VAL A 75 -22.46 -35.44 -4.33
CA VAL A 75 -21.80 -35.77 -3.06
C VAL A 75 -22.42 -34.90 -1.96
N PRO A 76 -23.17 -35.47 -0.99
CA PRO A 76 -23.77 -34.67 0.08
C PRO A 76 -22.72 -34.12 1.04
N LEU A 77 -22.91 -32.90 1.53
CA LEU A 77 -22.04 -32.29 2.53
C LEU A 77 -22.47 -32.70 3.94
N HIS A 78 -21.68 -33.56 4.59
CA HIS A 78 -21.86 -33.88 6.00
C HIS A 78 -21.29 -32.77 6.89
N LEU A 79 -21.94 -32.49 8.02
CA LEU A 79 -21.56 -31.39 8.93
C LEU A 79 -20.12 -31.55 9.46
N SER A 80 -19.71 -32.78 9.81
CA SER A 80 -18.35 -33.08 10.28
C SER A 80 -17.28 -32.75 9.22
N THR A 81 -17.52 -33.16 7.97
CA THR A 81 -16.68 -32.84 6.82
C THR A 81 -16.67 -31.34 6.52
N ALA A 82 -17.80 -30.66 6.65
CA ALA A 82 -17.88 -29.21 6.50
C ALA A 82 -17.00 -28.48 7.54
N ILE A 83 -17.14 -28.85 8.82
CA ILE A 83 -16.35 -28.28 9.91
C ILE A 83 -14.86 -28.55 9.68
N PHE A 84 -14.48 -29.78 9.34
CA PHE A 84 -13.08 -30.11 9.03
C PHE A 84 -12.57 -29.33 7.82
N SER A 85 -13.36 -29.19 6.75
CA SER A 85 -12.99 -28.40 5.56
C SER A 85 -12.69 -26.96 5.93
N VAL A 86 -13.49 -26.33 6.80
CA VAL A 86 -13.26 -24.97 7.28
C VAL A 86 -12.00 -24.89 8.16
N ILE A 87 -11.81 -25.82 9.09
CA ILE A 87 -10.58 -25.85 9.91
C ILE A 87 -9.35 -26.00 9.02
N TYR A 88 -9.42 -26.89 8.03
CA TYR A 88 -8.32 -27.16 7.12
C TYR A 88 -8.07 -26.01 6.13
N TYR A 89 -9.12 -25.27 5.74
CA TYR A 89 -9.01 -23.99 5.04
C TYR A 89 -8.13 -23.00 5.82
N PHE A 90 -8.41 -22.78 7.11
CA PHE A 90 -7.59 -21.90 7.93
C PHE A 90 -6.16 -22.42 8.12
N ASN A 91 -5.97 -23.73 8.30
CA ASN A 91 -4.61 -24.31 8.43
C ASN A 91 -3.77 -24.11 7.16
N THR A 92 -4.34 -24.39 5.99
CA THR A 92 -3.64 -24.22 4.70
C THR A 92 -3.41 -22.74 4.38
N GLY A 93 -4.38 -21.88 4.70
CA GLY A 93 -4.22 -20.42 4.66
C GLY A 93 -3.09 -19.91 5.56
N MET A 94 -2.99 -20.41 6.80
CA MET A 94 -1.87 -20.11 7.72
C MET A 94 -0.52 -20.56 7.16
N GLY A 95 -0.49 -21.65 6.38
CA GLY A 95 0.71 -22.07 5.65
C GLY A 95 1.20 -21.03 4.64
N ILE A 96 0.27 -20.32 4.00
CA ILE A 96 0.58 -19.21 3.09
C ILE A 96 0.94 -17.96 3.88
N THR A 97 0.08 -17.48 4.78
CA THR A 97 0.24 -16.19 5.45
C THR A 97 1.36 -16.20 6.49
N ALA A 98 1.39 -17.14 7.43
CA ALA A 98 2.48 -17.22 8.41
C ALA A 98 3.75 -17.82 7.80
N GLY A 99 3.60 -18.87 6.99
CA GLY A 99 4.72 -19.56 6.37
C GLY A 99 5.31 -18.81 5.17
N TYR A 100 4.71 -19.01 4.00
CA TYR A 100 5.29 -18.59 2.72
C TYR A 100 5.57 -17.09 2.67
N HIS A 101 4.65 -16.32 3.23
CA HIS A 101 4.66 -14.86 3.25
C HIS A 101 5.56 -14.30 4.36
N ARG A 102 5.11 -14.35 5.62
CA ARG A 102 5.79 -13.66 6.73
C ARG A 102 7.11 -14.33 7.13
N LEU A 103 7.18 -15.66 7.16
CA LEU A 103 8.39 -16.39 7.56
C LEU A 103 9.43 -16.44 6.44
N TRP A 104 9.06 -16.90 5.24
CA TRP A 104 10.04 -17.12 4.16
C TRP A 104 10.19 -15.94 3.19
N ALA A 105 9.12 -15.27 2.78
CA ALA A 105 9.27 -14.14 1.84
C ALA A 105 9.86 -12.90 2.52
N HIS A 106 9.41 -12.57 3.73
CA HIS A 106 9.79 -11.33 4.44
C HIS A 106 10.73 -11.53 5.64
N SER A 107 10.92 -12.77 6.10
CA SER A 107 11.73 -13.07 7.27
C SER A 107 11.33 -12.23 8.49
N SER A 108 10.02 -12.01 8.68
CA SER A 108 9.47 -11.15 9.73
C SER A 108 9.53 -11.77 11.13
N TYR A 109 9.81 -13.07 11.21
CA TYR A 109 10.08 -13.79 12.46
C TYR A 109 10.90 -15.05 12.18
N LYS A 110 11.37 -15.72 13.24
CA LYS A 110 12.02 -17.03 13.18
C LYS A 110 11.15 -18.10 13.82
N ALA A 111 11.27 -19.32 13.32
CA ALA A 111 10.46 -20.46 13.76
C ALA A 111 11.36 -21.67 14.09
N THR A 112 10.93 -22.47 15.06
CA THR A 112 11.56 -23.76 15.36
C THR A 112 11.33 -24.77 14.24
N LEU A 113 12.14 -25.83 14.20
CA LEU A 113 12.04 -26.86 13.17
C LEU A 113 10.63 -27.48 13.07
N PRO A 114 9.94 -27.87 14.16
CA PRO A 114 8.58 -28.42 14.07
C PRO A 114 7.59 -27.46 13.41
N LEU A 115 7.62 -26.18 13.79
CA LEU A 115 6.72 -25.18 13.21
C LEU A 115 7.01 -24.96 11.71
N ARG A 116 8.29 -24.93 11.32
CA ARG A 116 8.70 -24.80 9.92
C ARG A 116 8.23 -25.98 9.07
N ILE A 117 8.34 -27.22 9.58
CA ILE A 117 7.84 -28.41 8.89
C ILE A 117 6.32 -28.36 8.75
N TYR A 118 5.62 -28.02 9.82
CA TYR A 118 4.16 -27.87 9.80
C TYR A 118 3.72 -26.84 8.75
N LEU A 119 4.26 -25.62 8.78
CA LEU A 119 3.93 -24.55 7.84
C LEU A 119 4.27 -24.93 6.38
N ALA A 120 5.38 -25.62 6.16
CA ALA A 120 5.76 -26.11 4.83
C ALA A 120 4.79 -27.19 4.32
N ALA A 121 4.27 -28.04 5.20
CA ALA A 121 3.30 -29.08 4.85
C ALA A 121 1.93 -28.49 4.54
N VAL A 122 1.35 -27.70 5.44
CA VAL A 122 0.01 -27.12 5.23
C VAL A 122 0.02 -26.06 4.11
N GLY A 123 1.12 -25.31 3.93
CA GLY A 123 1.28 -24.40 2.79
C GLY A 123 1.31 -25.14 1.44
N ALA A 124 1.85 -26.36 1.38
CA ALA A 124 1.74 -27.19 0.17
C ALA A 124 0.29 -27.61 -0.12
N GLY A 125 -0.54 -27.76 0.91
CA GLY A 125 -1.97 -28.06 0.79
C GLY A 125 -2.81 -26.95 0.15
N ALA A 126 -2.30 -25.71 0.09
CA ALA A 126 -2.93 -24.58 -0.60
C ALA A 126 -2.73 -24.57 -2.13
N VAL A 127 -1.73 -25.32 -2.63
CA VAL A 127 -1.47 -25.49 -4.08
C VAL A 127 -1.17 -24.18 -4.81
N GLU A 128 -0.24 -23.38 -4.28
CA GLU A 128 0.15 -22.06 -4.83
C GLU A 128 1.61 -22.00 -5.34
N GLY A 129 2.22 -23.14 -5.62
CA GLY A 129 3.66 -23.27 -5.87
C GLY A 129 4.45 -23.61 -4.60
N SER A 130 5.70 -24.04 -4.78
CA SER A 130 6.61 -24.28 -3.65
C SER A 130 6.99 -22.99 -2.95
N ILE A 131 7.39 -23.05 -1.68
CA ILE A 131 7.89 -21.90 -0.89
C ILE A 131 8.88 -21.08 -1.73
N ARG A 132 9.90 -21.73 -2.29
CA ARG A 132 10.94 -21.09 -3.09
C ARG A 132 10.38 -20.27 -4.26
N TRP A 133 9.41 -20.83 -4.98
CA TRP A 133 8.82 -20.18 -6.17
C TRP A 133 7.89 -19.03 -5.76
N TRP A 134 7.05 -19.28 -4.76
CA TRP A 134 6.09 -18.31 -4.23
C TRP A 134 6.82 -17.10 -3.62
N SER A 135 7.75 -17.33 -2.70
CA SER A 135 8.51 -16.27 -2.02
C SER A 135 9.37 -15.47 -3.00
N ARG A 136 9.97 -16.10 -4.02
CA ARG A 136 10.67 -15.38 -5.11
C ARG A 136 9.72 -14.45 -5.85
N GLY A 137 8.54 -14.95 -6.25
CA GLY A 137 7.52 -14.16 -6.92
C GLY A 137 7.07 -12.97 -6.06
N HIS A 138 6.80 -13.23 -4.79
CA HIS A 138 6.36 -12.23 -3.84
C HIS A 138 7.41 -11.13 -3.56
N ARG A 139 8.68 -11.51 -3.38
CA ARG A 139 9.79 -10.54 -3.27
C ARG A 139 9.96 -9.69 -4.53
N SER A 140 9.78 -10.30 -5.71
CA SER A 140 9.80 -9.56 -6.97
C SER A 140 8.62 -8.59 -7.08
N HIS A 141 7.44 -8.98 -6.61
CA HIS A 141 6.28 -8.12 -6.56
C HIS A 141 6.56 -6.89 -5.69
N HIS A 142 6.96 -7.05 -4.43
CA HIS A 142 7.33 -5.93 -3.55
C HIS A 142 8.39 -4.98 -4.14
N ARG A 143 9.44 -5.55 -4.74
CA ARG A 143 10.54 -4.75 -5.31
C ARG A 143 10.12 -3.94 -6.54
N TYR A 144 9.16 -4.45 -7.29
CA TYR A 144 8.79 -3.93 -8.60
C TYR A 144 7.30 -3.59 -8.71
N THR A 145 6.63 -3.36 -7.57
CA THR A 145 5.19 -3.14 -7.46
C THR A 145 4.71 -2.17 -8.54
N ASP A 146 3.63 -2.52 -9.23
CA ASP A 146 3.01 -1.70 -10.26
C ASP A 146 3.92 -1.36 -11.46
N THR A 147 4.97 -2.13 -11.71
CA THR A 147 5.78 -2.01 -12.93
C THR A 147 5.58 -3.23 -13.84
N ASP A 148 6.11 -3.17 -15.06
CA ASP A 148 6.11 -4.31 -15.98
C ASP A 148 6.89 -5.53 -15.48
N LYS A 149 7.77 -5.32 -14.48
CA LYS A 149 8.57 -6.36 -13.83
C LYS A 149 7.82 -7.07 -12.70
N ASP A 150 6.69 -6.54 -12.26
CA ASP A 150 5.82 -7.20 -11.28
C ASP A 150 5.14 -8.43 -11.91
N PRO A 151 5.35 -9.65 -11.36
CA PRO A 151 4.77 -10.89 -11.90
C PRO A 151 3.24 -10.89 -11.96
N TYR A 152 2.55 -10.13 -11.13
CA TYR A 152 1.09 -10.08 -11.09
C TYR A 152 0.55 -8.65 -10.99
N SER A 153 1.24 -7.73 -11.68
CA SER A 153 0.90 -6.30 -11.73
C SER A 153 -0.57 -6.01 -11.93
N VAL A 154 -1.13 -5.21 -11.02
CA VAL A 154 -2.51 -4.72 -11.09
C VAL A 154 -2.78 -3.85 -12.32
N ARG A 155 -1.74 -3.24 -12.90
CA ARG A 155 -1.85 -2.37 -14.09
C ARG A 155 -2.37 -3.12 -15.33
N LYS A 156 -2.29 -4.45 -15.34
CA LYS A 156 -2.84 -5.31 -16.39
C LYS A 156 -4.34 -5.61 -16.20
N GLY A 157 -4.97 -5.07 -15.16
CA GLY A 157 -6.39 -5.17 -14.87
C GLY A 157 -6.72 -6.15 -13.75
N LEU A 158 -7.88 -5.94 -13.11
CA LEU A 158 -8.34 -6.68 -11.93
C LEU A 158 -8.34 -8.20 -12.13
N LEU A 159 -8.89 -8.68 -13.25
CA LEU A 159 -8.96 -10.12 -13.54
C LEU A 159 -7.57 -10.71 -13.82
N TYR A 160 -6.67 -9.92 -14.40
CA TYR A 160 -5.30 -10.36 -14.61
C TYR A 160 -4.57 -10.55 -13.29
N SER A 161 -4.61 -9.56 -12.39
CA SER A 161 -3.91 -9.66 -11.10
C SER A 161 -4.57 -10.67 -10.15
N HIS A 162 -5.87 -10.93 -10.30
CA HIS A 162 -6.55 -11.98 -9.56
C HIS A 162 -6.04 -13.37 -9.98
N MET A 163 -6.23 -13.77 -11.24
CA MET A 163 -5.84 -15.12 -11.70
C MET A 163 -5.22 -15.16 -13.09
N GLY A 164 -5.40 -14.14 -13.93
CA GLY A 164 -4.85 -14.13 -15.29
C GLY A 164 -3.33 -14.29 -15.33
N TRP A 165 -2.61 -13.76 -14.35
CA TRP A 165 -1.15 -13.92 -14.22
C TRP A 165 -0.71 -15.39 -14.11
N MET A 166 -1.57 -16.27 -13.56
CA MET A 166 -1.33 -17.73 -13.52
C MET A 166 -1.81 -18.42 -14.80
N LEU A 167 -2.92 -17.95 -15.39
CA LEU A 167 -3.54 -18.58 -16.55
C LEU A 167 -2.83 -18.26 -17.87
N PHE A 168 -2.14 -17.12 -17.96
CA PHE A 168 -1.37 -16.75 -19.14
C PHE A 168 0.13 -17.00 -18.93
N LYS A 169 0.80 -17.52 -19.97
CA LYS A 169 2.25 -17.68 -20.00
C LYS A 169 2.91 -16.32 -19.96
N GLN A 170 3.79 -16.13 -19.00
CA GLN A 170 4.59 -14.91 -18.88
C GLN A 170 5.99 -15.14 -19.46
N ASN A 171 6.57 -14.11 -20.08
CA ASN A 171 7.96 -14.15 -20.50
C ASN A 171 8.86 -14.07 -19.25
N PRO A 172 9.65 -15.12 -18.92
CA PRO A 172 10.52 -15.10 -17.74
C PRO A 172 11.56 -13.98 -17.75
N LYS A 173 11.93 -13.48 -18.95
CA LYS A 173 12.87 -12.36 -19.11
C LYS A 173 12.31 -11.02 -18.63
N ARG A 174 10.97 -10.88 -18.55
CA ARG A 174 10.31 -9.64 -18.11
C ARG A 174 10.07 -9.60 -16.61
N ILE A 175 10.08 -10.73 -15.92
CA ILE A 175 9.84 -10.79 -14.47
C ILE A 175 11.08 -10.28 -13.73
N GLY A 176 10.87 -9.41 -12.75
CA GLY A 176 11.92 -8.87 -11.90
C GLY A 176 12.73 -9.94 -11.16
N ARG A 177 13.99 -9.60 -10.85
CA ARG A 177 14.89 -10.47 -10.08
C ARG A 177 15.00 -9.97 -8.63
N CYS A 178 15.06 -10.93 -7.72
CA CYS A 178 15.25 -10.70 -6.29
C CYS A 178 16.25 -11.71 -5.75
N ASP A 179 16.91 -11.35 -4.65
CA ASP A 179 17.77 -12.29 -3.94
C ASP A 179 16.91 -13.36 -3.25
N ILE A 180 17.37 -14.60 -3.37
CA ILE A 180 16.76 -15.81 -2.81
C ILE A 180 17.83 -16.77 -2.28
N SER A 181 19.03 -16.26 -1.99
CA SER A 181 20.16 -17.01 -1.43
C SER A 181 19.74 -17.77 -0.15
N ASP A 182 19.12 -17.06 0.79
CA ASP A 182 18.55 -17.59 2.03
C ASP A 182 17.55 -18.75 1.80
N LEU A 183 16.69 -18.65 0.78
CA LEU A 183 15.74 -19.72 0.43
C LEU A 183 16.43 -20.96 -0.15
N ASN A 184 17.60 -20.79 -0.77
CA ASN A 184 18.39 -21.91 -1.30
C ASN A 184 19.25 -22.58 -0.22
N GLU A 185 19.53 -21.87 0.87
CA GLU A 185 20.25 -22.38 2.05
C GLU A 185 19.32 -23.10 3.04
N ASP A 186 18.03 -22.78 3.02
CA ASP A 186 17.01 -23.44 3.82
C ASP A 186 16.70 -24.86 3.31
N SER A 187 17.14 -25.87 4.06
CA SER A 187 16.96 -27.30 3.71
C SER A 187 15.51 -27.74 3.59
N ILE A 188 14.58 -27.16 4.35
CA ILE A 188 13.14 -27.47 4.28
C ILE A 188 12.58 -26.91 2.98
N VAL A 189 12.93 -25.67 2.64
CA VAL A 189 12.49 -25.01 1.39
C VAL A 189 13.00 -25.78 0.17
N VAL A 190 14.27 -26.17 0.17
CA VAL A 190 14.87 -26.95 -0.92
C VAL A 190 14.23 -28.33 -1.02
N TRP A 191 14.03 -29.02 0.10
CA TRP A 191 13.38 -30.33 0.12
C TRP A 191 11.95 -30.26 -0.41
N GLN A 192 11.17 -29.28 0.05
CA GLN A 192 9.78 -29.07 -0.38
C GLN A 192 9.73 -28.72 -1.86
N HIS A 193 10.62 -27.86 -2.36
CA HIS A 193 10.69 -27.52 -3.79
C HIS A 193 10.97 -28.75 -4.67
N ARG A 194 11.89 -29.64 -4.25
CA ARG A 194 12.22 -30.88 -4.98
C ARG A 194 11.09 -31.91 -4.94
N ASN A 195 10.31 -31.95 -3.87
CA ASN A 195 9.22 -32.91 -3.66
C ASN A 195 7.83 -32.29 -3.80
N TYR A 196 7.73 -31.09 -4.40
CA TYR A 196 6.53 -30.25 -4.30
C TYR A 196 5.26 -30.96 -4.78
N LEU A 197 5.33 -31.68 -5.90
CA LEU A 197 4.18 -32.43 -6.43
C LEU A 197 3.68 -33.49 -5.44
N LYS A 198 4.59 -34.19 -4.74
CA LYS A 198 4.22 -35.18 -3.73
C LYS A 198 3.54 -34.49 -2.54
N CYS A 199 4.10 -33.37 -2.08
CA CYS A 199 3.54 -32.59 -0.98
C CYS A 199 2.13 -32.06 -1.32
N VAL A 200 1.92 -31.54 -2.53
CA VAL A 200 0.62 -31.04 -3.01
C VAL A 200 -0.42 -32.15 -3.10
N ILE A 201 -0.08 -33.30 -3.71
CA ILE A 201 -1.03 -34.41 -3.83
C ILE A 201 -1.41 -34.91 -2.44
N PHE A 202 -0.41 -35.09 -1.57
CA PHE A 202 -0.65 -35.60 -0.22
C PHE A 202 -1.44 -34.60 0.64
N MET A 203 -0.92 -33.40 0.86
CA MET A 203 -1.55 -32.41 1.75
C MET A 203 -2.79 -31.77 1.13
N GLY A 204 -2.86 -31.65 -0.19
CA GLY A 204 -4.00 -31.05 -0.88
C GLY A 204 -5.20 -31.98 -1.02
N LEU A 205 -4.98 -33.28 -1.27
CA LEU A 205 -6.06 -34.22 -1.60
C LEU A 205 -6.06 -35.47 -0.71
N VAL A 206 -4.95 -36.21 -0.62
CA VAL A 206 -4.94 -37.50 0.09
C VAL A 206 -5.21 -37.35 1.58
N PHE A 207 -4.52 -36.43 2.26
CA PHE A 207 -4.69 -36.20 3.69
C PHE A 207 -6.14 -35.84 4.07
N PRO A 208 -6.79 -34.81 3.47
CA PRO A 208 -8.17 -34.49 3.83
C PRO A 208 -9.15 -35.61 3.49
N THR A 209 -8.96 -36.32 2.37
CA THR A 209 -9.79 -37.49 2.01
C THR A 209 -9.66 -38.62 3.02
N VAL A 210 -8.44 -39.01 3.37
CA VAL A 210 -8.18 -40.09 4.33
C VAL A 210 -8.66 -39.69 5.73
N PHE A 211 -8.45 -38.44 6.13
CA PHE A 211 -8.92 -37.97 7.44
C PHE A 211 -10.44 -38.05 7.55
N CYS A 212 -11.19 -37.51 6.59
CA CYS A 212 -12.65 -37.59 6.60
C CYS A 212 -13.16 -39.04 6.46
N GLY A 213 -12.51 -39.84 5.62
CA GLY A 213 -12.83 -41.25 5.45
C GLY A 213 -12.67 -42.07 6.73
N LEU A 214 -11.58 -41.88 7.46
CA LEU A 214 -11.32 -42.61 8.70
C LEU A 214 -12.11 -42.08 9.90
N MET A 215 -12.30 -40.76 10.00
CA MET A 215 -12.93 -40.15 11.17
C MET A 215 -14.45 -40.05 11.07
N PHE A 216 -14.99 -39.93 9.86
CA PHE A 216 -16.40 -39.64 9.61
C PHE A 216 -17.06 -40.60 8.61
N ASP A 217 -16.34 -41.62 8.12
CA ASP A 217 -16.76 -42.50 7.03
C ASP A 217 -17.18 -41.75 5.74
N ASP A 218 -16.54 -40.60 5.48
CA ASP A 218 -16.90 -39.71 4.38
C ASP A 218 -15.71 -39.45 3.44
N TRP A 219 -15.33 -40.49 2.70
CA TRP A 219 -14.22 -40.47 1.74
C TRP A 219 -14.47 -39.48 0.59
N LEU A 220 -15.66 -39.53 0.00
CA LEU A 220 -16.02 -38.68 -1.14
C LEU A 220 -16.20 -37.22 -0.72
N GLY A 221 -16.85 -36.94 0.42
CA GLY A 221 -16.95 -35.59 0.95
C GLY A 221 -15.59 -35.03 1.34
N GLY A 222 -14.71 -35.84 1.91
CA GLY A 222 -13.31 -35.46 2.17
C GLY A 222 -12.55 -35.08 0.90
N PHE A 223 -12.74 -35.80 -0.20
CA PHE A 223 -12.13 -35.49 -1.49
C PHE A 223 -12.71 -34.23 -2.16
N VAL A 224 -14.04 -34.11 -2.21
CA VAL A 224 -14.72 -33.00 -2.89
C VAL A 224 -14.63 -31.71 -2.07
N TYR A 225 -15.04 -31.72 -0.81
CA TYR A 225 -15.15 -30.51 0.01
C TYR A 225 -13.82 -30.15 0.68
N ALA A 226 -13.23 -31.08 1.45
CA ALA A 226 -11.99 -30.81 2.19
C ALA A 226 -10.74 -30.83 1.30
N GLY A 227 -10.81 -31.51 0.14
CA GLY A 227 -9.81 -31.53 -0.92
C GLY A 227 -10.04 -30.41 -1.93
N ILE A 228 -10.82 -30.68 -2.98
CA ILE A 228 -10.92 -29.83 -4.18
C ILE A 228 -11.47 -28.43 -3.88
N LEU A 229 -12.66 -28.33 -3.29
CA LEU A 229 -13.33 -27.04 -3.10
C LEU A 229 -12.58 -26.17 -2.09
N ARG A 230 -12.06 -26.75 -1.01
CA ARG A 230 -11.23 -26.03 -0.04
C ARG A 230 -9.93 -25.50 -0.67
N ILE A 231 -9.26 -26.24 -1.57
CA ILE A 231 -8.13 -25.69 -2.36
C ILE A 231 -8.59 -24.45 -3.13
N CYS A 232 -9.71 -24.57 -3.85
CA CYS A 232 -10.25 -23.46 -4.63
C CYS A 232 -10.49 -22.23 -3.76
N PHE A 233 -11.18 -22.36 -2.61
CA PHE A 233 -11.46 -21.22 -1.74
C PHE A 233 -10.19 -20.56 -1.21
N VAL A 234 -9.17 -21.32 -0.81
CA VAL A 234 -7.88 -20.74 -0.37
C VAL A 234 -7.21 -19.99 -1.51
N GLN A 235 -7.17 -20.56 -2.71
CA GLN A 235 -6.59 -19.89 -3.88
C GLN A 235 -7.32 -18.59 -4.21
N GLN A 236 -8.66 -18.59 -4.25
CA GLN A 236 -9.44 -17.38 -4.52
C GLN A 236 -9.26 -16.32 -3.43
N ALA A 237 -9.13 -16.73 -2.17
CA ALA A 237 -8.78 -15.83 -1.07
C ALA A 237 -7.39 -15.21 -1.29
N THR A 238 -6.36 -16.00 -1.54
CA THR A 238 -5.01 -15.46 -1.80
C THR A 238 -4.96 -14.56 -3.04
N PHE A 239 -5.68 -14.92 -4.09
CA PHE A 239 -5.78 -14.12 -5.31
C PHE A 239 -6.48 -12.77 -5.09
N CYS A 240 -7.35 -12.64 -4.09
CA CYS A 240 -7.91 -11.36 -3.68
C CYS A 240 -6.84 -10.40 -3.11
N VAL A 241 -5.72 -10.91 -2.57
CA VAL A 241 -4.62 -10.05 -2.11
C VAL A 241 -4.00 -9.31 -3.30
N ASN A 242 -3.71 -10.02 -4.38
CA ASN A 242 -3.13 -9.43 -5.59
C ASN A 242 -4.12 -8.55 -6.38
N SER A 243 -5.42 -8.72 -6.18
CA SER A 243 -6.47 -7.98 -6.88
C SER A 243 -7.17 -6.96 -5.99
N LEU A 244 -8.08 -7.41 -5.12
CA LEU A 244 -8.89 -6.52 -4.28
C LEU A 244 -8.04 -5.65 -3.38
N ALA A 245 -6.95 -6.15 -2.82
CA ALA A 245 -6.06 -5.35 -1.95
C ALA A 245 -5.23 -4.31 -2.72
N HIS A 246 -5.27 -4.30 -4.05
CA HIS A 246 -4.72 -3.27 -4.92
C HIS A 246 -5.79 -2.40 -5.59
N TRP A 247 -7.08 -2.59 -5.28
CA TRP A 247 -8.22 -1.87 -5.89
C TRP A 247 -9.13 -1.21 -4.87
N LEU A 248 -9.42 -1.89 -3.76
CA LEU A 248 -10.38 -1.46 -2.75
C LEU A 248 -9.68 -1.04 -1.47
N GLY A 249 -10.13 0.06 -0.86
CA GLY A 249 -9.66 0.52 0.44
C GLY A 249 -8.88 1.82 0.41
N ASP A 250 -8.24 2.09 1.54
CA ASP A 250 -7.53 3.33 1.81
C ASP A 250 -6.02 3.17 1.68
N GLN A 251 -5.33 4.30 1.54
CA GLN A 251 -3.87 4.36 1.54
C GLN A 251 -3.43 5.27 2.69
N PRO A 252 -3.38 4.74 3.93
CA PRO A 252 -3.04 5.52 5.11
C PRO A 252 -1.54 5.74 5.31
N PHE A 253 -0.67 4.99 4.64
CA PHE A 253 0.80 5.08 4.81
C PHE A 253 1.51 5.61 3.57
N ASP A 254 1.20 5.09 2.38
CA ASP A 254 1.80 5.52 1.11
C ASP A 254 0.84 5.33 -0.07
N ASP A 255 0.84 6.22 -1.05
CA ASP A 255 -0.03 6.17 -2.23
C ASP A 255 0.74 6.21 -3.57
N ARG A 256 2.07 6.04 -3.54
CA ARG A 256 2.89 5.94 -4.77
C ARG A 256 2.53 4.73 -5.62
N ASN A 257 2.12 3.65 -4.96
CA ASN A 257 1.68 2.40 -5.58
C ASN A 257 0.22 2.11 -5.18
N SER A 258 -0.37 1.08 -5.79
CA SER A 258 -1.77 0.67 -5.62
C SER A 258 -2.19 -0.11 -4.36
N PRO A 259 -1.31 -0.68 -3.50
CA PRO A 259 -1.73 -1.39 -2.29
C PRO A 259 -2.64 -0.55 -1.39
N ARG A 260 -3.68 -1.17 -0.83
CA ARG A 260 -4.73 -0.54 -0.03
C ARG A 260 -5.06 -1.37 1.20
N ASP A 261 -5.46 -0.67 2.27
CA ASP A 261 -6.00 -1.25 3.49
C ASP A 261 -7.53 -1.33 3.39
N HIS A 262 -8.08 -2.53 3.55
CA HIS A 262 -9.53 -2.74 3.49
C HIS A 262 -9.99 -3.90 4.37
N VAL A 263 -10.91 -3.64 5.30
CA VAL A 263 -11.36 -4.62 6.30
C VAL A 263 -12.04 -5.85 5.69
N ILE A 264 -12.86 -5.68 4.64
CA ILE A 264 -13.54 -6.82 3.99
C ILE A 264 -12.50 -7.67 3.24
N THR A 265 -11.51 -7.02 2.61
CA THR A 265 -10.40 -7.73 1.99
C THR A 265 -9.63 -8.50 3.05
N ALA A 266 -9.38 -7.91 4.23
CA ALA A 266 -8.71 -8.60 5.33
C ALA A 266 -9.50 -9.82 5.84
N LEU A 267 -10.83 -9.75 5.91
CA LEU A 267 -11.68 -10.89 6.29
C LEU A 267 -11.58 -12.04 5.27
N VAL A 268 -11.66 -11.72 3.98
CA VAL A 268 -11.53 -12.72 2.90
C VAL A 268 -10.13 -13.33 2.86
N THR A 269 -9.10 -12.55 3.18
CA THR A 269 -7.70 -12.91 2.98
C THR A 269 -6.95 -13.25 4.28
N LEU A 270 -7.67 -13.58 5.37
CA LEU A 270 -7.04 -14.00 6.64
C LEU A 270 -6.07 -12.96 7.25
N GLY A 271 -6.39 -11.68 7.10
CA GLY A 271 -5.63 -10.54 7.61
C GLY A 271 -4.72 -9.86 6.59
N GLU A 272 -4.58 -10.40 5.38
CA GLU A 272 -3.66 -9.89 4.36
C GLU A 272 -4.18 -8.63 3.62
N GLY A 273 -5.40 -8.19 3.93
CA GLY A 273 -6.04 -7.02 3.32
C GLY A 273 -5.64 -5.67 3.90
N TYR A 274 -4.80 -5.62 4.94
CA TYR A 274 -4.10 -4.40 5.36
C TYR A 274 -2.81 -4.25 4.52
N HIS A 275 -3.02 -4.12 3.21
CA HIS A 275 -1.98 -4.30 2.22
C HIS A 275 -1.15 -3.03 2.01
N ASN A 276 -1.71 -1.85 2.30
CA ASN A 276 -0.94 -0.61 2.27
C ASN A 276 0.12 -0.60 3.38
N PHE A 277 -0.27 -0.99 4.60
CA PHE A 277 0.70 -1.17 5.68
C PHE A 277 1.77 -2.19 5.31
N HIS A 278 1.35 -3.34 4.78
CA HIS A 278 2.25 -4.42 4.42
C HIS A 278 3.30 -4.02 3.37
N HIS A 279 2.92 -3.25 2.34
CA HIS A 279 3.85 -2.80 1.31
C HIS A 279 4.80 -1.71 1.80
N GLU A 280 4.37 -0.86 2.75
CA GLU A 280 5.24 0.16 3.34
C GLU A 280 6.21 -0.44 4.37
N PHE A 281 5.75 -1.43 5.16
CA PHE A 281 6.50 -2.04 6.26
C PHE A 281 6.61 -3.58 6.12
N PRO A 282 7.20 -4.11 5.03
CA PRO A 282 7.13 -5.53 4.68
C PRO A 282 7.78 -6.47 5.69
N ALA A 283 8.75 -5.99 6.47
CA ALA A 283 9.44 -6.77 7.49
C ALA A 283 8.67 -6.88 8.82
N ASP A 284 7.56 -6.15 9.02
CA ASP A 284 6.73 -6.34 10.22
C ASP A 284 6.04 -7.71 10.14
N TYR A 285 5.95 -8.41 11.27
CA TYR A 285 5.22 -9.69 11.29
C TYR A 285 3.70 -9.50 11.27
N ARG A 286 3.21 -8.26 11.44
CA ARG A 286 1.79 -7.90 11.41
C ARG A 286 1.49 -7.24 10.08
N ASN A 287 0.35 -7.59 9.48
CA ASN A 287 -0.24 -6.71 8.47
C ASN A 287 -1.21 -5.74 9.12
N ALA A 288 -1.95 -6.21 10.13
CA ALA A 288 -2.85 -5.36 10.90
C ALA A 288 -2.21 -4.97 12.24
N ILE A 289 -1.83 -3.71 12.40
CA ILE A 289 -1.05 -3.26 13.55
C ILE A 289 -1.87 -3.01 14.80
N GLU A 290 -3.16 -2.68 14.65
CA GLU A 290 -4.03 -2.47 15.81
C GLU A 290 -4.45 -3.82 16.40
N TRP A 291 -4.63 -3.89 17.72
CA TRP A 291 -4.95 -5.15 18.39
C TRP A 291 -6.30 -5.75 17.95
N TRP A 292 -7.28 -4.88 17.64
CA TRP A 292 -8.65 -5.24 17.24
C TRP A 292 -8.78 -5.53 15.74
N GLN A 293 -7.82 -5.11 14.92
CA GLN A 293 -7.88 -5.37 13.49
C GLN A 293 -7.68 -6.87 13.22
N TYR A 294 -8.61 -7.42 12.43
CA TYR A 294 -8.63 -8.83 12.05
C TYR A 294 -7.36 -9.24 11.30
N ASP A 295 -6.52 -10.00 11.99
CA ASP A 295 -5.33 -10.65 11.45
C ASP A 295 -5.11 -11.93 12.26
N PRO A 296 -5.80 -13.04 11.91
CA PRO A 296 -5.65 -14.32 12.60
C PRO A 296 -4.20 -14.82 12.55
N THR A 297 -3.46 -14.47 11.50
CA THR A 297 -2.07 -14.84 11.33
C THR A 297 -1.18 -14.19 12.40
N LYS A 298 -1.37 -12.89 12.66
CA LYS A 298 -0.69 -12.17 13.76
C LYS A 298 -0.95 -12.84 15.10
N TRP A 299 -2.21 -13.16 15.41
CA TRP A 299 -2.57 -13.76 16.69
C TRP A 299 -1.96 -15.15 16.85
N MET A 300 -1.96 -15.96 15.79
CA MET A 300 -1.35 -17.28 15.82
C MET A 300 0.18 -17.23 15.97
N ILE A 301 0.86 -16.30 15.31
CA ILE A 301 2.31 -16.10 15.48
C ILE A 301 2.64 -15.69 16.93
N VAL A 302 1.81 -14.85 17.56
CA VAL A 302 1.95 -14.50 18.98
C VAL A 302 1.74 -15.73 19.88
N LEU A 303 0.73 -16.55 19.61
CA LEU A 303 0.51 -17.80 20.34
C LEU A 303 1.73 -18.74 20.23
N TRP A 304 2.29 -18.89 19.04
CA TRP A 304 3.52 -19.66 18.83
C TRP A 304 4.73 -19.05 19.52
N LYS A 305 4.78 -17.71 19.67
CA LYS A 305 5.81 -17.07 20.47
C LYS A 305 5.69 -17.45 21.94
N TRP A 306 4.49 -17.45 22.49
CA TRP A 306 4.26 -17.84 23.89
C TRP A 306 4.59 -19.30 24.16
N THR A 307 4.38 -20.20 23.18
CA THR A 307 4.75 -21.61 23.30
C THR A 307 6.20 -21.91 22.90
N GLY A 308 7.00 -20.89 22.54
CA GLY A 308 8.41 -21.05 22.16
C GLY A 308 8.64 -21.62 20.75
N LEU A 309 7.59 -21.73 19.93
CA LEU A 309 7.65 -22.20 18.54
C LEU A 309 8.06 -21.09 17.54
N ALA A 310 7.77 -19.83 17.87
CA ALA A 310 8.19 -18.65 17.12
C ALA A 310 9.01 -17.71 18.02
N TYR A 311 9.97 -16.98 17.44
CA TYR A 311 10.81 -16.04 18.15
C TYR A 311 11.31 -14.94 17.21
N ASP A 312 11.94 -13.90 17.76
CA ASP A 312 12.52 -12.79 16.98
C ASP A 312 11.48 -12.11 16.05
N LEU A 313 10.26 -11.90 16.56
CA LEU A 313 9.18 -11.23 15.82
C LEU A 313 9.55 -9.76 15.61
N LYS A 314 9.71 -9.36 14.35
CA LYS A 314 10.06 -8.00 13.94
C LYS A 314 8.84 -7.10 13.95
N GLN A 315 8.98 -5.93 14.58
CA GLN A 315 7.99 -4.86 14.56
C GLN A 315 8.67 -3.55 14.24
N PHE A 316 8.05 -2.72 13.41
CA PHE A 316 8.51 -1.35 13.24
C PHE A 316 8.20 -0.52 14.49
N ARG A 317 9.07 0.46 14.78
CA ARG A 317 8.86 1.40 15.88
C ARG A 317 7.58 2.19 15.61
N ALA A 318 6.72 2.32 16.62
CA ALA A 318 5.46 3.05 16.50
C ALA A 318 5.64 4.48 15.94
N ASN A 319 6.72 5.17 16.32
CA ASN A 319 7.05 6.49 15.79
C ASN A 319 7.23 6.52 14.26
N GLU A 320 7.85 5.50 13.66
CA GLU A 320 8.05 5.47 12.20
C GLU A 320 6.74 5.19 11.46
N ILE A 321 5.87 4.35 12.04
CA ILE A 321 4.54 4.08 11.52
C ILE A 321 3.68 5.36 11.56
N GLU A 322 3.69 6.07 12.69
CA GLU A 322 2.91 7.30 12.87
C GLU A 322 3.45 8.46 12.02
N LYS A 323 4.78 8.55 11.80
CA LYS A 323 5.34 9.47 10.81
C LYS A 323 4.74 9.24 9.42
N GLY A 324 4.68 7.99 8.96
CA GLY A 324 4.08 7.64 7.67
C GLY A 324 2.61 8.07 7.59
N ARG A 325 1.81 7.76 8.63
CA ARG A 325 0.40 8.20 8.71
C ARG A 325 0.24 9.71 8.63
N VAL A 326 1.03 10.45 9.42
CA VAL A 326 0.96 11.92 9.46
C VAL A 326 1.41 12.52 8.13
N GLN A 327 2.46 12.00 7.50
CA GLN A 327 2.91 12.45 6.18
C GLN A 327 1.82 12.25 5.12
N GLN A 328 1.15 11.10 5.14
CA GLN A 328 0.09 10.80 4.18
C GLN A 328 -1.18 11.62 4.43
N LEU A 329 -1.53 11.86 5.70
CA LEU A 329 -2.62 12.78 6.06
C LEU A 329 -2.30 14.21 5.63
N GLN A 330 -1.08 14.68 5.87
CA GLN A 330 -0.61 16.00 5.45
C GLN A 330 -0.75 16.15 3.93
N LYS A 331 -0.29 15.17 3.15
CA LYS A 331 -0.45 15.15 1.69
C LYS A 331 -1.92 15.27 1.26
N LYS A 332 -2.83 14.49 1.86
CA LYS A 332 -4.28 14.57 1.56
C LYS A 332 -4.88 15.92 1.95
N LEU A 333 -4.45 16.49 3.07
CA LEU A 333 -4.85 17.84 3.50
C LEU A 333 -4.38 18.89 2.51
N ASP A 334 -3.16 18.78 1.99
CA ASP A 334 -2.58 19.72 1.04
C ASP A 334 -3.27 19.64 -0.33
N GLN A 335 -3.60 18.43 -0.79
CA GLN A 335 -4.42 18.24 -2.00
C GLN A 335 -5.80 18.88 -1.85
N LYS A 336 -6.50 18.64 -0.74
CA LYS A 336 -7.81 19.26 -0.46
C LYS A 336 -7.69 20.77 -0.32
N ARG A 337 -6.60 21.25 0.26
CA ARG A 337 -6.31 22.67 0.40
C ARG A 337 -6.17 23.34 -0.96
N ALA A 338 -5.47 22.71 -1.90
CA ALA A 338 -5.22 23.24 -3.24
C ALA A 338 -6.50 23.46 -4.07
N THR A 339 -7.61 22.79 -3.73
CA THR A 339 -8.91 22.97 -4.42
C THR A 339 -9.75 24.11 -3.85
N LEU A 340 -9.33 24.75 -2.77
CA LEU A 340 -10.06 25.83 -2.11
C LEU A 340 -9.51 27.19 -2.51
N ASP A 341 -10.38 28.19 -2.60
CA ASP A 341 -9.97 29.59 -2.76
C ASP A 341 -9.48 30.16 -1.42
N TRP A 342 -8.23 30.59 -1.38
CA TRP A 342 -7.59 31.22 -0.22
C TRP A 342 -7.27 32.71 -0.46
N GLY A 343 -7.81 33.27 -1.56
CA GLY A 343 -7.48 34.59 -2.08
C GLY A 343 -6.05 34.69 -2.61
N THR A 344 -5.69 35.91 -3.03
CA THR A 344 -4.36 36.21 -3.53
C THR A 344 -3.30 36.01 -2.44
N PRO A 345 -2.22 35.24 -2.70
CA PRO A 345 -1.12 35.06 -1.77
C PRO A 345 -0.48 36.41 -1.39
N LEU A 346 -0.11 36.58 -0.11
CA LEU A 346 0.39 37.86 0.43
C LEU A 346 1.62 38.42 -0.30
N GLU A 347 2.47 37.54 -0.81
CA GLU A 347 3.66 37.90 -1.59
C GLU A 347 3.36 38.44 -2.98
N GLN A 348 2.20 38.08 -3.56
CA GLN A 348 1.74 38.58 -4.85
C GLN A 348 0.97 39.90 -4.72
N LEU A 349 0.59 40.28 -3.50
CA LEU A 349 -0.11 41.55 -3.25
C LEU A 349 0.86 42.73 -3.40
N PRO A 350 0.43 43.86 -3.97
CA PRO A 350 1.23 45.08 -4.01
C PRO A 350 1.48 45.62 -2.59
N VAL A 351 2.65 46.25 -2.40
CA VAL A 351 2.92 47.04 -1.19
C VAL A 351 2.35 48.44 -1.41
N VAL A 352 1.57 48.93 -0.46
CA VAL A 352 0.83 50.21 -0.55
C VAL A 352 1.20 51.06 0.67
N ASP A 353 1.51 52.33 0.44
CA ASP A 353 1.77 53.28 1.50
C ASP A 353 0.49 53.69 2.24
N TRP A 354 0.60 54.07 3.51
CA TRP A 354 -0.58 54.44 4.32
C TRP A 354 -1.37 55.59 3.70
N ASP A 355 -0.67 56.61 3.19
CA ASP A 355 -1.29 57.76 2.56
C ASP A 355 -2.05 57.39 1.29
N ASP A 356 -1.51 56.46 0.50
CA ASP A 356 -2.17 55.94 -0.71
C ASP A 356 -3.41 55.12 -0.35
N PHE A 357 -3.35 54.27 0.67
CA PHE A 357 -4.51 53.52 1.20
C PHE A 357 -5.64 54.44 1.65
N VAL A 358 -5.31 55.52 2.39
CA VAL A 358 -6.29 56.52 2.83
C VAL A 358 -6.83 57.33 1.65
N ALA A 359 -5.99 57.72 0.69
CA ALA A 359 -6.40 58.47 -0.49
C ALA A 359 -7.36 57.64 -1.36
N ASP A 360 -7.03 56.38 -1.63
CA ASP A 360 -7.88 55.45 -2.38
C ASP A 360 -9.23 55.22 -1.71
N SER A 361 -9.25 55.16 -0.37
CA SER A 361 -10.49 55.03 0.40
C SER A 361 -11.38 56.28 0.30
N LYS A 362 -10.77 57.47 0.29
CA LYS A 362 -11.50 58.74 0.05
C LYS A 362 -12.00 58.88 -1.39
N ASN A 363 -11.31 58.27 -2.34
CA ASN A 363 -11.68 58.26 -3.75
C ASN A 363 -12.75 57.21 -4.09
N GLY A 364 -13.38 56.60 -3.08
CA GLY A 364 -14.56 55.75 -3.23
C GLY A 364 -14.30 54.25 -3.19
N LYS A 365 -13.05 53.80 -3.01
CA LYS A 365 -12.77 52.38 -2.75
C LYS A 365 -13.14 52.02 -1.31
N ALA A 366 -13.74 50.87 -1.11
CA ALA A 366 -14.15 50.39 0.21
C ALA A 366 -13.03 49.56 0.86
N LEU A 367 -11.90 50.21 1.19
CA LEU A 367 -10.73 49.52 1.71
C LEU A 367 -10.68 49.51 3.24
N VAL A 368 -10.31 48.38 3.83
CA VAL A 368 -10.09 48.23 5.28
C VAL A 368 -8.75 47.54 5.53
N ALA A 369 -7.94 48.08 6.44
CA ALA A 369 -6.69 47.46 6.86
C ALA A 369 -6.92 46.57 8.09
N ILE A 370 -6.48 45.31 8.02
CA ILE A 370 -6.52 44.35 9.14
C ILE A 370 -5.18 43.60 9.17
N ALA A 371 -4.47 43.70 10.28
CA ALA A 371 -3.14 43.14 10.52
C ALA A 371 -2.14 43.48 9.40
N GLY A 372 -2.15 44.73 8.94
CA GLY A 372 -1.26 45.20 7.86
C GLY A 372 -1.62 44.71 6.44
N VAL A 373 -2.74 44.01 6.27
CA VAL A 373 -3.26 43.59 4.95
C VAL A 373 -4.47 44.46 4.60
N ILE A 374 -4.50 44.95 3.35
CA ILE A 374 -5.59 45.77 2.81
C ILE A 374 -6.59 44.85 2.14
N HIS A 375 -7.86 45.02 2.52
CA HIS A 375 -8.98 44.25 2.00
C HIS A 375 -9.98 45.19 1.33
N ASP A 376 -10.44 44.84 0.13
CA ASP A 376 -11.57 45.50 -0.52
C ASP A 376 -12.86 44.80 -0.08
N VAL A 377 -13.65 45.50 0.73
CA VAL A 377 -14.90 44.98 1.29
C VAL A 377 -16.13 45.51 0.56
N GLY A 378 -15.97 46.20 -0.57
CA GLY A 378 -17.04 46.93 -1.26
C GLY A 378 -18.29 46.08 -1.52
N ASP A 379 -18.09 44.91 -2.11
CA ASP A 379 -19.20 43.98 -2.39
C ASP A 379 -19.79 43.37 -1.11
N PHE A 380 -18.96 43.18 -0.08
CA PHE A 380 -19.34 42.52 1.17
C PHE A 380 -20.09 43.41 2.15
N ILE A 381 -20.00 44.74 2.03
CA ILE A 381 -20.62 45.69 2.98
C ILE A 381 -22.11 45.38 3.22
N ARG A 382 -22.85 44.99 2.17
CA ARG A 382 -24.30 44.72 2.26
C ARG A 382 -24.61 43.41 3.00
N ASP A 383 -23.69 42.47 2.95
CA ASP A 383 -23.84 41.10 3.46
C ASP A 383 -23.16 40.93 4.83
N HIS A 384 -22.46 41.96 5.32
CA HIS A 384 -21.78 41.92 6.61
C HIS A 384 -22.78 41.67 7.76
N PRO A 385 -22.66 40.56 8.51
CA PRO A 385 -23.64 40.19 9.53
C PRO A 385 -23.75 41.17 10.71
N GLY A 386 -22.67 41.91 11.00
CA GLY A 386 -22.69 42.99 12.00
C GLY A 386 -23.37 44.27 11.51
N GLY A 387 -23.90 44.28 10.29
CA GLY A 387 -24.58 45.40 9.67
C GLY A 387 -23.64 46.34 8.91
N LYS A 388 -24.22 47.04 7.93
CA LYS A 388 -23.52 47.98 7.03
C LYS A 388 -22.82 49.11 7.78
N ALA A 389 -23.46 49.67 8.81
CA ALA A 389 -22.93 50.82 9.53
C ALA A 389 -21.57 50.53 10.20
N LEU A 390 -21.41 49.35 10.81
CA LEU A 390 -20.17 48.97 11.49
C LEU A 390 -19.01 48.82 10.50
N ILE A 391 -19.21 48.09 9.40
CA ILE A 391 -18.15 47.89 8.40
C ILE A 391 -17.84 49.18 7.63
N SER A 392 -18.86 49.99 7.30
CA SER A 392 -18.63 51.29 6.64
C SER A 392 -17.84 52.26 7.52
N SER A 393 -17.99 52.19 8.85
CA SER A 393 -17.23 53.04 9.77
C SER A 393 -15.72 52.72 9.82
N ALA A 394 -15.34 51.53 9.34
CA ALA A 394 -13.96 51.04 9.27
C ALA A 394 -13.24 51.36 7.95
N ILE A 395 -13.96 51.88 6.93
CA ILE A 395 -13.36 52.23 5.63
C ILE A 395 -12.26 53.29 5.81
N GLY A 396 -11.10 53.04 5.20
CA GLY A 396 -9.91 53.89 5.28
C GLY A 396 -9.21 53.89 6.64
N LYS A 397 -9.48 52.90 7.50
CA LYS A 397 -8.88 52.76 8.82
C LYS A 397 -8.23 51.40 9.02
N ASP A 398 -7.37 51.31 10.04
CA ASP A 398 -6.93 50.05 10.61
C ASP A 398 -8.01 49.53 11.58
N ALA A 399 -8.65 48.42 11.21
CA ALA A 399 -9.70 47.77 11.98
C ALA A 399 -9.19 46.53 12.73
N THR A 400 -7.88 46.33 12.85
CA THR A 400 -7.27 45.14 13.47
C THR A 400 -7.82 44.86 14.87
N ALA A 401 -7.84 45.88 15.73
CA ALA A 401 -8.34 45.74 17.10
C ALA A 401 -9.82 45.40 17.13
N ILE A 402 -10.63 46.04 16.27
CA ILE A 402 -12.08 45.82 16.20
C ILE A 402 -12.38 44.39 15.71
N PHE A 403 -11.58 43.88 14.77
CA PHE A 403 -11.75 42.57 14.15
C PHE A 403 -11.26 41.40 15.02
N ASN A 404 -10.18 41.58 15.79
CA ASN A 404 -9.51 40.53 16.58
C ASN A 404 -9.85 40.56 18.09
N GLY A 405 -11.06 40.97 18.46
CA GLY A 405 -11.55 40.84 19.85
C GLY A 405 -11.46 42.08 20.73
N GLY A 406 -11.04 43.22 20.20
CA GLY A 406 -11.20 44.52 20.88
C GLY A 406 -12.65 45.02 20.89
N VAL A 407 -13.47 44.57 19.94
CA VAL A 407 -14.93 44.77 19.94
C VAL A 407 -15.64 43.46 19.61
N TYR A 408 -15.27 42.83 18.49
CA TYR A 408 -15.77 41.51 18.10
C TYR A 408 -14.61 40.58 17.82
N ASN A 409 -14.63 39.40 18.41
CA ASN A 409 -13.66 38.35 18.10
C ASN A 409 -14.20 37.52 16.93
N HIS A 410 -13.81 37.87 15.71
CA HIS A 410 -14.36 37.27 14.50
C HIS A 410 -14.05 35.77 14.42
N SER A 411 -15.01 35.00 13.91
CA SER A 411 -14.89 33.55 13.80
C SER A 411 -13.89 33.13 12.72
N ASN A 412 -13.41 31.88 12.76
CA ASN A 412 -12.56 31.34 11.68
C ASN A 412 -13.21 31.47 10.29
N ALA A 413 -14.54 31.42 10.20
CA ALA A 413 -15.26 31.61 8.94
C ALA A 413 -15.09 33.04 8.40
N ALA A 414 -15.15 34.05 9.28
CA ALA A 414 -14.93 35.44 8.90
C ALA A 414 -13.46 35.69 8.48
N HIS A 415 -12.47 35.07 9.13
CA HIS A 415 -11.08 35.13 8.69
C HIS A 415 -10.86 34.46 7.32
N ASN A 416 -11.48 33.31 7.07
CA ASN A 416 -11.43 32.65 5.76
C ASN A 416 -12.08 33.51 4.66
N LEU A 417 -13.24 34.10 4.93
CA LEU A 417 -13.89 35.00 3.97
C LEU A 417 -13.05 36.27 3.72
N LEU A 418 -12.50 36.87 4.78
CA LEU A 418 -11.63 38.04 4.66
C LEU A 418 -10.41 37.74 3.77
N SER A 419 -9.91 36.51 3.78
CA SER A 419 -8.75 36.13 2.96
C SER A 419 -8.97 36.26 1.45
N THR A 420 -10.22 36.15 0.96
CA THR A 420 -10.55 36.30 -0.46
C THR A 420 -10.65 37.76 -0.91
N MET A 421 -10.70 38.71 0.04
CA MET A 421 -10.88 40.14 -0.22
C MET A 421 -9.56 40.92 -0.29
N ARG A 422 -8.41 40.25 -0.24
CA ARG A 422 -7.10 40.90 -0.16
C ARG A 422 -6.72 41.59 -1.47
N VAL A 423 -6.29 42.85 -1.37
CA VAL A 423 -5.88 43.67 -2.52
C VAL A 423 -4.51 44.33 -2.34
N GLY A 424 -3.95 44.36 -1.14
CA GLY A 424 -2.63 44.97 -0.89
C GLY A 424 -2.07 44.65 0.50
N VAL A 425 -0.82 45.04 0.72
CA VAL A 425 -0.13 44.98 2.02
C VAL A 425 0.36 46.38 2.35
N LEU A 426 0.09 46.86 3.57
CA LEU A 426 0.55 48.17 4.02
C LEU A 426 2.06 48.18 4.26
N ARG A 427 2.75 49.23 3.79
CA ARG A 427 4.16 49.49 4.12
C ARG A 427 4.30 49.69 5.63
N GLY A 428 5.28 49.03 6.26
CA GLY A 428 5.47 49.01 7.71
C GLY A 428 4.55 48.05 8.49
N GLY A 429 3.71 47.25 7.82
CA GLY A 429 2.85 46.24 8.44
C GLY A 429 3.66 45.05 8.98
N CYS A 430 4.21 45.22 10.19
CA CYS A 430 5.23 44.43 10.90
C CYS A 430 5.46 42.98 10.44
N GLU A 431 4.48 42.08 10.40
CA GLU A 431 4.74 40.68 10.02
C GLU A 431 4.85 40.45 8.51
N VAL A 432 4.05 41.10 7.69
CA VAL A 432 4.01 40.82 6.24
C VAL A 432 5.26 41.38 5.53
N GLU A 433 5.75 42.54 5.99
CA GLU A 433 7.01 43.10 5.48
C GLU A 433 8.24 42.35 5.95
N ILE A 434 8.26 41.84 7.20
CA ILE A 434 9.36 40.98 7.66
C ILE A 434 9.38 39.68 6.83
N TRP A 435 8.21 39.10 6.52
CA TRP A 435 8.11 37.96 5.61
C TRP A 435 8.58 38.28 4.18
N LYS A 436 8.18 39.44 3.62
CA LYS A 436 8.64 39.88 2.28
C LYS A 436 10.12 40.25 2.24
N ARG A 437 10.67 40.92 3.26
CA ARG A 437 12.11 41.26 3.35
C ARG A 437 12.96 40.02 3.61
N ALA A 438 12.55 39.14 4.51
CA ALA A 438 13.22 37.86 4.72
C ALA A 438 13.21 36.99 3.45
N GLN A 439 12.15 37.06 2.62
CA GLN A 439 12.09 36.42 1.29
C GLN A 439 13.02 37.04 0.26
N PHE A 440 13.22 38.36 0.27
CA PHE A 440 14.13 39.05 -0.66
C PHE A 440 15.61 38.90 -0.27
N GLU A 441 15.90 38.77 1.03
CA GLU A 441 17.27 38.76 1.57
C GLU A 441 17.85 37.35 1.78
N ASN A 442 17.03 36.32 2.02
CA ASN A 442 17.50 34.92 2.12
C ASN A 442 17.28 34.14 0.82
N LYS A 443 18.36 33.68 0.19
CA LYS A 443 18.32 32.70 -0.92
C LYS A 443 17.86 31.30 -0.52
N ASP A 444 17.63 31.05 0.78
CA ASP A 444 17.26 29.74 1.34
C ASP A 444 15.93 29.81 2.12
N VAL A 445 14.86 30.35 1.51
CA VAL A 445 13.51 30.11 2.04
C VAL A 445 13.12 28.68 1.71
N THR A 446 13.21 27.79 2.69
CA THR A 446 12.61 26.46 2.63
C THR A 446 11.09 26.62 2.51
N TYR A 447 10.58 26.60 1.29
CA TYR A 447 9.15 26.44 1.05
C TYR A 447 8.69 25.16 1.75
N ILE A 448 7.62 25.22 2.54
CA ILE A 448 6.93 24.01 2.98
C ILE A 448 6.22 23.49 1.73
N ASN A 449 6.95 22.69 0.97
CA ASN A 449 6.41 21.98 -0.16
C ASN A 449 5.83 20.66 0.33
N ASP A 450 4.77 20.21 -0.33
CA ASP A 450 4.30 18.85 -0.16
C ASP A 450 5.33 17.85 -0.71
N SER A 451 5.05 16.57 -0.55
CA SER A 451 5.90 15.49 -1.05
C SER A 451 6.04 15.47 -2.59
N ALA A 452 5.26 16.26 -3.32
CA ALA A 452 5.34 16.44 -4.76
C ALA A 452 6.04 17.75 -5.17
N GLY A 453 6.58 18.52 -4.21
CA GLY A 453 7.26 19.79 -4.48
C GLY A 453 6.30 20.97 -4.68
N GLN A 454 4.99 20.80 -4.46
CA GLN A 454 4.01 21.88 -4.55
C GLN A 454 3.95 22.66 -3.25
N ARG A 455 3.83 23.98 -3.35
CA ARG A 455 3.87 24.85 -2.18
C ARG A 455 2.60 24.77 -1.32
N ILE A 456 2.78 24.55 -0.02
CA ILE A 456 1.71 24.50 0.98
C ILE A 456 1.61 25.87 1.69
N VAL A 457 0.40 26.46 1.71
CA VAL A 457 0.15 27.79 2.32
C VAL A 457 -0.67 27.66 3.61
N ARG A 458 -0.18 27.11 4.73
CA ARG A 458 -1.01 26.69 5.91
C ARG A 458 -2.01 27.77 6.44
N ALA A 459 -3.27 27.38 6.72
CA ALA A 459 -4.35 28.28 7.17
C ALA A 459 -4.18 28.81 8.60
N GLY A 460 -3.45 28.07 9.47
CA GLY A 460 -3.05 28.56 10.79
C GLY A 460 -2.03 29.70 10.73
N SER A 461 -1.54 30.04 9.54
CA SER A 461 -0.60 31.12 9.25
C SER A 461 -1.27 32.30 8.51
N GLN A 462 -2.60 32.43 8.61
CA GLN A 462 -3.28 33.64 8.14
C GLN A 462 -2.86 34.81 9.04
N VAL A 463 -2.10 35.75 8.48
CA VAL A 463 -1.56 36.92 9.21
C VAL A 463 -2.66 37.77 9.86
N THR A 464 -3.89 37.72 9.34
CA THR A 464 -5.04 38.41 9.92
C THR A 464 -5.50 37.87 11.27
N LYS A 465 -5.04 36.67 11.67
CA LYS A 465 -5.35 36.03 12.94
C LYS A 465 -4.21 36.27 13.92
N VAL A 466 -4.42 37.16 14.88
CA VAL A 466 -3.45 37.39 15.97
C VAL A 466 -3.48 36.19 16.92
N ALA A 467 -2.31 35.62 17.23
CA ALA A 467 -2.22 34.54 18.20
C ALA A 467 -2.65 35.04 19.58
N GLN A 468 -3.70 34.44 20.15
CA GLN A 468 -4.02 34.63 21.57
C GLN A 468 -2.84 34.06 22.38
N PRO A 469 -2.34 34.77 23.41
CA PRO A 469 -1.38 34.17 24.32
C PRO A 469 -1.98 32.88 24.89
N ILE A 470 -1.21 31.80 24.85
CA ILE A 470 -1.58 30.56 25.52
C ILE A 470 -1.73 30.94 27.00
N ALA A 471 -2.93 30.80 27.56
CA ALA A 471 -3.10 30.92 29.00
C ALA A 471 -2.15 29.93 29.65
N SER A 472 -1.13 30.44 30.36
CA SER A 472 -0.28 29.60 31.19
C SER A 472 -1.19 28.83 32.12
N ALA A 473 -1.01 27.52 32.18
CA ALA A 473 -1.76 26.61 33.03
C ALA A 473 -1.37 26.78 34.52
N ASP A 474 -1.43 28.02 35.03
CA ASP A 474 -1.22 28.43 36.42
C ASP A 474 -2.20 29.55 36.81
N ALA A 475 -3.43 29.48 36.29
CA ALA A 475 -4.55 30.30 36.76
C ALA A 475 -5.81 29.44 36.86
N ALA A 476 -5.79 28.50 37.79
CA ALA A 476 -6.96 27.86 38.40
C ALA A 476 -6.62 27.52 39.86
#